data_AF-A0A9D5L1N4-F1
#
_entry.id   AF-A0A9D5L1N4-F1
#
_cell.length_a   1.000
_cell.length_b   1.000
_cell.length_c   1.000
_cell.angle_alpha   90.00
_cell.angle_beta   90.00
_cell.angle_gamma   90.00
#
_symmetry.space_group_name_H-M   'P 1'
#
loop_
_entity.id
_entity.type
_entity.pdbx_description
1 polymer ?
#
loop_
_entity_poly.entity_id
_entity_poly.type
_entity_poly.pdbx_seq_one_letter_code
_entity_poly.pdbx_strand_id
1 'polypeptide(L)'
;MWLSTSSVGRKFIMALTGAFLVLFVTFHCLMNSIAICWPAAYNSICEFLGANWYALLASAVLAVFILIHIIYAFVLTVQNRKARGSERYAISHRPKSVEWSSQNMLVLGIVILAFLVVHLIQFWAKMQLAEIAGCVDSIPPAAGTLFLQEAFSQVWTPIVYIIGFVALWFHMNHGFWSMFQSVGWDNTTWIPRLKCISAWWVSIVVLLFVAQAIVFSVRANQGYYLTDEALREQYKDMIVPMIEKDFGPDADQMGNAIKTMPYVQVSQGMRQMSNQLNSQMEQMKNPQIQQMIKAQPDGEKQVEEMANRAAALQKAVKFLDYLEQNDPAPAQPGMMNPNL
;
A
#
# COMPACT_ATOMS: atom_id res chain seq x y z
N MET A 1 -26.21 -10.54 25.88
CA MET A 1 -25.31 -9.55 26.49
C MET A 1 -25.79 -8.15 26.11
N TRP A 2 -25.91 -7.20 27.06
CA TRP A 2 -26.52 -5.87 26.83
C TRP A 2 -25.89 -5.08 25.66
N LEU A 3 -24.58 -5.27 25.44
CA LEU A 3 -23.82 -4.64 24.35
C LEU A 3 -24.32 -4.99 22.94
N SER A 4 -24.85 -6.20 22.71
CA SER A 4 -25.35 -6.63 21.40
C SER A 4 -26.88 -6.56 21.26
N THR A 5 -27.61 -6.53 22.37
CA THR A 5 -29.07 -6.61 22.39
C THR A 5 -29.78 -5.26 22.55
N SER A 6 -29.14 -4.27 23.18
CA SER A 6 -29.73 -2.94 23.41
C SER A 6 -29.42 -1.95 22.28
N SER A 7 -30.28 -0.95 22.08
CA SER A 7 -30.04 0.15 21.14
C SER A 7 -28.82 1.00 21.54
N VAL A 8 -28.61 1.18 22.85
CA VAL A 8 -27.48 1.92 23.42
C VAL A 8 -26.17 1.15 23.19
N GLY A 9 -26.13 -0.13 23.50
CA GLY A 9 -24.94 -0.98 23.31
C GLY A 9 -24.47 -1.01 21.85
N ARG A 10 -25.41 -1.06 20.88
CA ARG A 10 -25.04 -1.02 19.45
C ARG A 10 -24.46 0.31 19.01
N LYS A 11 -24.99 1.42 19.49
CA LYS A 11 -24.44 2.76 19.21
C LYS A 11 -23.06 2.94 19.85
N PHE A 12 -22.85 2.38 21.04
CA PHE A 12 -21.54 2.37 21.68
C PHE A 12 -20.50 1.59 20.85
N ILE A 13 -20.83 0.40 20.36
CA ILE A 13 -19.93 -0.38 19.49
C ILE A 13 -19.63 0.37 18.18
N MET A 14 -20.66 1.01 17.59
CA MET A 14 -20.49 1.85 16.39
C MET A 14 -19.54 3.03 16.66
N ALA A 15 -19.66 3.68 17.81
CA ALA A 15 -18.80 4.79 18.22
C ALA A 15 -17.35 4.33 18.49
N LEU A 16 -17.17 3.21 19.20
CA LEU A 16 -15.85 2.67 19.50
C LEU A 16 -15.10 2.25 18.23
N THR A 17 -15.78 1.53 17.34
CA THR A 17 -15.19 1.13 16.06
C THR A 17 -14.91 2.34 15.17
N GLY A 18 -15.82 3.31 15.12
CA GLY A 18 -15.61 4.58 14.41
C GLY A 18 -14.41 5.37 14.93
N ALA A 19 -14.23 5.47 16.25
CA ALA A 19 -13.09 6.14 16.86
C ALA A 19 -11.76 5.49 16.46
N PHE A 20 -11.70 4.15 16.47
CA PHE A 20 -10.52 3.41 16.02
C PHE A 20 -10.21 3.68 14.54
N LEU A 21 -11.23 3.67 13.67
CA LEU A 21 -11.04 3.95 12.25
C LEU A 21 -10.61 5.39 11.98
N VAL A 22 -11.12 6.37 12.73
CA VAL A 22 -10.65 7.77 12.65
C VAL A 22 -9.17 7.85 12.99
N LEU A 23 -8.73 7.23 14.09
CA LEU A 23 -7.32 7.21 14.48
C LEU A 23 -6.45 6.55 13.41
N PHE A 24 -6.89 5.41 12.87
CA PHE A 24 -6.19 4.72 11.78
C PHE A 24 -6.08 5.62 10.53
N VAL A 25 -7.18 6.20 10.06
CA VAL A 25 -7.18 7.06 8.86
C VAL A 25 -6.30 8.29 9.06
N THR A 26 -6.28 8.89 10.26
CA THR A 26 -5.36 9.99 10.58
C THR A 26 -3.91 9.52 10.54
N PHE A 27 -3.57 8.42 11.22
CA PHE A 27 -2.21 7.87 11.20
C PHE A 27 -1.78 7.56 9.75
N HIS A 28 -2.65 6.88 8.99
CA HIS A 28 -2.42 6.55 7.59
C HIS A 28 -2.19 7.80 6.73
N CYS A 29 -2.98 8.86 6.92
CA CYS A 29 -2.79 10.13 6.25
C CYS A 29 -1.41 10.73 6.54
N LEU A 30 -0.99 10.73 7.81
CA LEU A 30 0.29 11.32 8.22
C LEU A 30 1.49 10.55 7.65
N MET A 31 1.45 9.20 7.72
CA MET A 31 2.52 8.37 7.16
C MET A 31 2.62 8.52 5.64
N ASN A 32 1.48 8.59 4.93
CA ASN A 32 1.48 8.83 3.49
C ASN A 32 1.98 10.23 3.11
N SER A 33 1.78 11.25 3.96
CA SER A 33 2.31 12.59 3.69
C SER A 33 3.85 12.61 3.65
N ILE A 34 4.53 11.65 4.28
CA ILE A 34 5.98 11.50 4.16
C ILE A 34 6.40 11.22 2.71
N ALA A 35 5.59 10.51 1.93
CA ALA A 35 5.88 10.27 0.51
C ALA A 35 5.87 11.55 -0.35
N ILE A 36 5.23 12.63 0.12
CA ILE A 36 5.28 13.94 -0.55
C ILE A 36 6.65 14.60 -0.32
N CYS A 37 7.08 14.68 0.94
CA CYS A 37 8.26 15.45 1.31
C CYS A 37 9.57 14.65 1.20
N TRP A 38 9.54 13.37 1.59
CA TRP A 38 10.70 12.49 1.70
C TRP A 38 10.37 11.07 1.19
N PRO A 39 10.32 10.86 -0.14
CA PRO A 39 9.98 9.57 -0.74
C PRO A 39 10.83 8.39 -0.25
N ALA A 40 12.14 8.58 -0.06
CA ALA A 40 12.99 7.52 0.48
C ALA A 40 12.62 7.13 1.92
N ALA A 41 12.26 8.10 2.77
CA ALA A 41 11.80 7.82 4.12
C ALA A 41 10.45 7.09 4.14
N TYR A 42 9.59 7.32 3.14
CA TYR A 42 8.35 6.57 2.97
C TYR A 42 8.60 5.08 2.70
N ASN A 43 9.60 4.71 1.91
CA ASN A 43 9.96 3.29 1.74
C ASN A 43 10.44 2.66 3.04
N SER A 44 11.24 3.37 3.85
CA SER A 44 11.64 2.87 5.18
C SER A 44 10.45 2.69 6.12
N ILE A 45 9.42 3.54 6.00
CA ILE A 45 8.15 3.36 6.70
C ILE A 45 7.43 2.10 6.19
N CYS A 46 7.41 1.86 4.87
CA CYS A 46 6.82 0.66 4.29
C CYS A 46 7.53 -0.62 4.72
N GLU A 47 8.86 -0.59 4.83
CA GLU A 47 9.66 -1.69 5.38
C GLU A 47 9.31 -1.95 6.85
N PHE A 48 9.27 -0.90 7.68
CA PHE A 48 8.88 -1.00 9.09
C PHE A 48 7.44 -1.54 9.25
N LEU A 49 6.50 -1.04 8.44
CA LEU A 49 5.10 -1.47 8.47
C LEU A 49 4.80 -2.66 7.52
N GLY A 50 5.84 -3.35 7.02
CA GLY A 50 5.75 -4.51 6.13
C GLY A 50 5.18 -5.74 6.83
N ALA A 51 5.47 -6.96 6.36
CA ALA A 51 4.97 -8.19 7.00
C ALA A 51 5.64 -8.55 8.35
N ASN A 52 5.98 -7.55 9.16
CA ASN A 52 6.45 -7.71 10.54
C ASN A 52 5.30 -8.14 11.46
N TRP A 53 5.58 -9.01 12.45
CA TRP A 53 4.55 -9.61 13.31
C TRP A 53 3.61 -8.57 13.98
N TYR A 54 4.14 -7.43 14.42
CA TYR A 54 3.36 -6.38 15.07
C TYR A 54 2.47 -5.63 14.07
N ALA A 55 2.96 -5.42 12.84
CA ALA A 55 2.21 -4.78 11.76
C ALA A 55 1.09 -5.72 11.27
N LEU A 56 1.36 -7.03 11.17
CA LEU A 56 0.34 -8.03 10.85
C LEU A 56 -0.74 -8.12 11.92
N LEU A 57 -0.36 -8.09 13.20
CA LEU A 57 -1.31 -8.03 14.30
C LEU A 57 -2.19 -6.78 14.22
N ALA A 58 -1.58 -5.61 13.98
CA ALA A 58 -2.31 -4.35 13.81
C ALA A 58 -3.27 -4.41 12.61
N SER A 59 -2.83 -4.94 11.46
CA SER A 59 -3.66 -5.14 10.27
C SER A 59 -4.84 -6.09 10.53
N ALA A 60 -4.63 -7.18 11.27
CA ALA A 60 -5.68 -8.12 11.65
C ALA A 60 -6.72 -7.48 12.59
N VAL A 61 -6.25 -6.74 13.61
CA VAL A 61 -7.13 -5.99 14.52
C VAL A 61 -7.94 -4.96 13.73
N LEU A 62 -7.30 -4.19 12.85
CA LEU A 62 -7.99 -3.23 11.98
C LEU A 62 -9.07 -3.89 11.12
N ALA A 63 -8.76 -5.03 10.49
CA ALA A 63 -9.74 -5.79 9.71
C ALA A 63 -10.95 -6.19 10.56
N VAL A 64 -10.74 -6.67 11.79
CA VAL A 64 -11.85 -6.99 12.72
C VAL A 64 -12.69 -5.76 13.03
N PHE A 65 -12.06 -4.61 13.33
CA PHE A 65 -12.78 -3.36 13.61
C PHE A 65 -13.60 -2.87 12.40
N ILE A 66 -13.04 -2.95 11.18
CA ILE A 66 -13.74 -2.63 9.93
C ILE A 66 -14.96 -3.54 9.75
N LEU A 67 -14.79 -4.86 9.92
CA LEU A 67 -15.88 -5.83 9.77
C LEU A 67 -17.01 -5.58 10.78
N ILE A 68 -16.67 -5.38 12.05
CA ILE A 68 -17.66 -5.06 13.10
C ILE A 68 -18.39 -3.75 12.75
N HIS A 69 -17.66 -2.72 12.33
CA HIS A 69 -18.23 -1.42 11.95
C HIS A 69 -19.25 -1.58 10.81
N ILE A 70 -18.89 -2.31 9.75
CA ILE A 70 -19.77 -2.57 8.60
C ILE A 70 -21.01 -3.36 9.03
N ILE A 71 -20.84 -4.47 9.77
CA ILE A 71 -21.96 -5.30 10.24
C ILE A 71 -22.94 -4.47 11.06
N TYR A 72 -22.45 -3.69 12.02
CA TYR A 72 -23.31 -2.85 12.86
C TYR A 72 -23.95 -1.71 12.08
N ALA A 73 -23.28 -1.13 11.09
CA ALA A 73 -23.87 -0.13 10.19
C ALA A 73 -25.09 -0.70 9.44
N PHE A 74 -25.00 -1.93 8.90
CA PHE A 74 -26.14 -2.59 8.27
C PHE A 74 -27.26 -2.91 9.26
N VAL A 75 -26.93 -3.49 10.43
CA VAL A 75 -27.90 -3.82 11.48
C VAL A 75 -28.67 -2.57 11.92
N LEU A 76 -27.96 -1.48 12.21
CA LEU A 76 -28.57 -0.21 12.61
C LEU A 76 -29.40 0.40 11.49
N THR A 77 -28.97 0.31 10.23
CA THR A 77 -29.74 0.83 9.09
C THR A 77 -31.06 0.07 8.92
N VAL A 78 -31.04 -1.26 9.00
CA VAL A 78 -32.25 -2.09 8.93
C VAL A 78 -33.17 -1.81 10.12
N GLN A 79 -32.63 -1.70 11.33
CA GLN A 79 -33.43 -1.40 12.53
C GLN A 79 -34.07 -0.01 12.45
N ASN A 80 -33.31 1.01 12.03
CA ASN A 80 -33.82 2.36 11.85
C ASN A 80 -34.89 2.44 10.76
N ARG A 81 -34.77 1.64 9.69
CA ARG A 81 -35.77 1.53 8.63
C ARG A 81 -37.04 0.84 9.12
N LYS A 82 -36.91 -0.27 9.86
CA LYS A 82 -38.04 -0.98 10.47
C LYS A 82 -38.79 -0.09 11.48
N ALA A 83 -38.06 0.64 12.32
CA ALA A 83 -38.64 1.53 13.33
C ALA A 83 -39.36 2.75 12.71
N ARG A 84 -38.96 3.21 11.52
CA ARG A 84 -39.67 4.27 10.79
C ARG A 84 -40.98 3.82 10.16
N GLY A 85 -41.20 2.51 9.94
CA GLY A 85 -42.39 2.01 9.26
C GLY A 85 -42.47 2.34 7.76
N SER A 86 -43.60 2.05 7.12
CA SER A 86 -43.89 2.34 5.69
C SER A 86 -44.35 3.77 5.42
N GLU A 87 -44.57 4.57 6.46
CA GLU A 87 -45.07 5.93 6.36
C GLU A 87 -43.98 6.87 5.81
N ARG A 88 -44.15 7.27 4.54
CA ARG A 88 -43.38 8.37 3.95
C ARG A 88 -43.83 9.63 4.68
N TYR A 89 -42.96 10.22 5.50
CA TYR A 89 -43.21 11.44 6.30
C TYR A 89 -44.37 12.30 5.74
N ALA A 90 -45.46 12.42 6.51
CA ALA A 90 -46.62 13.26 6.16
C ALA A 90 -46.30 14.77 6.05
N ILE A 91 -45.04 15.15 6.27
CA ILE A 91 -44.53 16.51 6.17
C ILE A 91 -43.28 16.47 5.29
N SER A 92 -43.38 17.01 4.08
CA SER A 92 -42.28 17.14 3.10
C SER A 92 -41.23 18.19 3.49
N HIS A 93 -41.45 18.93 4.59
CA HIS A 93 -40.52 19.93 5.09
C HIS A 93 -39.40 19.30 5.93
N ARG A 94 -38.19 19.38 5.38
CA ARG A 94 -36.93 19.02 6.02
C ARG A 94 -36.71 19.89 7.27
N PRO A 95 -36.64 19.33 8.49
CA PRO A 95 -36.20 20.08 9.66
C PRO A 95 -34.76 20.57 9.42
N LYS A 96 -34.48 21.84 9.72
CA LYS A 96 -33.12 22.43 9.60
C LYS A 96 -32.05 21.67 10.41
N SER A 97 -32.47 20.81 11.34
CA SER A 97 -31.61 20.02 12.23
C SER A 97 -31.05 18.72 11.63
N VAL A 98 -31.47 18.28 10.43
CA VAL A 98 -31.03 16.98 9.85
C VAL A 98 -30.05 17.17 8.68
N GLU A 99 -28.78 16.84 8.93
CA GLU A 99 -27.69 16.87 7.94
C GLU A 99 -27.90 15.85 6.83
N TRP A 100 -27.55 16.20 5.57
CA TRP A 100 -27.70 15.30 4.43
C TRP A 100 -26.84 14.04 4.56
N SER A 101 -25.62 14.18 5.09
CA SER A 101 -24.70 13.06 5.38
C SER A 101 -25.37 12.02 6.28
N SER A 102 -26.05 12.46 7.35
CA SER A 102 -26.74 11.58 8.29
C SER A 102 -27.84 10.72 7.63
N GLN A 103 -28.46 11.23 6.56
CA GLN A 103 -29.50 10.50 5.81
C GLN A 103 -28.91 9.49 4.83
N ASN A 104 -27.67 9.70 4.40
CA ASN A 104 -27.00 8.91 3.36
C ASN A 104 -25.80 8.10 3.89
N MET A 105 -25.66 7.94 5.21
CA MET A 105 -24.52 7.26 5.85
C MET A 105 -24.24 5.86 5.29
N LEU A 106 -25.29 5.06 5.00
CA LEU A 106 -25.11 3.74 4.40
C LEU A 106 -24.57 3.83 2.96
N VAL A 107 -25.12 4.75 2.15
CA VAL A 107 -24.68 4.95 0.76
C VAL A 107 -23.23 5.42 0.72
N LEU A 108 -22.88 6.40 1.56
CA LEU A 108 -21.50 6.87 1.72
C LEU A 108 -20.58 5.72 2.16
N GLY A 109 -21.03 4.87 3.10
CA GLY A 109 -20.30 3.69 3.52
C GLY A 109 -20.05 2.68 2.40
N ILE A 110 -21.02 2.48 1.50
CA ILE A 110 -20.85 1.60 0.32
C ILE A 110 -19.82 2.18 -0.66
N VAL A 111 -19.84 3.49 -0.91
CA VAL A 111 -18.83 4.16 -1.76
C VAL A 111 -17.44 4.01 -1.15
N ILE A 112 -17.31 4.20 0.17
CA ILE A 112 -16.04 4.02 0.90
C ILE A 112 -15.58 2.55 0.82
N LEU A 113 -16.48 1.58 0.93
CA LEU A 113 -16.14 0.16 0.80
C LEU A 113 -15.63 -0.17 -0.61
N ALA A 114 -16.27 0.37 -1.66
CA ALA A 114 -15.80 0.20 -3.03
C ALA A 114 -14.40 0.81 -3.24
N PHE A 115 -14.18 2.01 -2.71
CA PHE A 115 -12.87 2.65 -2.70
C PHE A 115 -11.83 1.80 -1.93
N LEU A 116 -12.20 1.27 -0.76
CA LEU A 116 -11.32 0.44 0.07
C LEU A 116 -10.90 -0.84 -0.66
N VAL A 117 -11.79 -1.49 -1.41
CA VAL A 117 -11.44 -2.67 -2.21
C VAL A 117 -10.38 -2.33 -3.25
N VAL A 118 -10.56 -1.26 -4.02
CA VAL A 118 -9.56 -0.79 -5.00
C VAL A 118 -8.23 -0.49 -4.30
N HIS A 119 -8.28 0.24 -3.20
CA HIS A 119 -7.11 0.61 -2.41
C HIS A 119 -6.34 -0.61 -1.87
N LEU A 120 -7.05 -1.61 -1.34
CA LEU A 120 -6.43 -2.83 -0.83
C LEU A 120 -5.80 -3.66 -1.95
N ILE A 121 -6.39 -3.71 -3.14
CA ILE A 121 -5.81 -4.40 -4.30
C ILE A 121 -4.53 -3.69 -4.77
N GLN A 122 -4.52 -2.36 -4.80
CA GLN A 122 -3.36 -1.60 -5.29
C GLN A 122 -2.18 -1.59 -4.33
N PHE A 123 -2.42 -1.66 -3.02
CA PHE A 123 -1.37 -1.53 -2.00
C PHE A 123 -1.23 -2.78 -1.13
N TRP A 124 -2.20 -3.05 -0.25
CA TRP A 124 -2.08 -4.13 0.74
C TRP A 124 -1.84 -5.51 0.11
N ALA A 125 -2.54 -5.81 -1.00
CA ALA A 125 -2.41 -7.08 -1.70
C ALA A 125 -1.03 -7.27 -2.35
N LYS A 126 -0.44 -6.19 -2.87
CA LYS A 126 0.87 -6.19 -3.52
C LYS A 126 2.05 -6.10 -2.53
N MET A 127 1.79 -5.63 -1.31
CA MET A 127 2.79 -5.45 -0.27
C MET A 127 2.72 -6.58 0.76
N GLN A 128 1.97 -6.40 1.86
CA GLN A 128 1.92 -7.36 2.97
C GLN A 128 1.40 -8.73 2.54
N LEU A 129 0.32 -8.80 1.74
CA LEU A 129 -0.23 -10.10 1.33
C LEU A 129 0.74 -10.88 0.44
N ALA A 130 1.35 -10.21 -0.56
CA ALA A 130 2.31 -10.84 -1.45
C ALA A 130 3.52 -11.40 -0.68
N GLU A 131 4.00 -10.66 0.33
CA GLU A 131 5.08 -11.08 1.20
C GLU A 131 4.69 -12.30 2.05
N ILE A 132 3.53 -12.28 2.71
CA ILE A 132 3.03 -13.39 3.53
C ILE A 132 2.78 -14.65 2.69
N ALA A 133 2.24 -14.48 1.49
CA ALA A 133 1.92 -15.59 0.58
C ALA A 133 3.16 -16.11 -0.17
N GLY A 134 4.31 -15.45 -0.06
CA GLY A 134 5.51 -15.80 -0.81
C GLY A 134 5.38 -15.60 -2.33
N CYS A 135 4.39 -14.83 -2.78
CA CYS A 135 4.12 -14.57 -4.20
C CYS A 135 4.53 -13.14 -4.59
N VAL A 136 5.73 -12.75 -4.18
CA VAL A 136 6.33 -11.44 -4.49
C VAL A 136 6.75 -11.41 -5.96
N ASP A 137 6.17 -10.48 -6.72
CA ASP A 137 6.52 -10.17 -8.11
C ASP A 137 7.93 -9.54 -8.24
N SER A 138 8.19 -8.78 -9.30
CA SER A 138 9.47 -8.09 -9.52
C SER A 138 9.70 -6.92 -8.57
N ILE A 139 8.65 -6.31 -8.01
CA ILE A 139 8.77 -5.16 -7.11
C ILE A 139 8.83 -5.65 -5.65
N PRO A 140 9.88 -5.28 -4.87
CA PRO A 140 9.94 -5.61 -3.45
C PRO A 140 8.75 -5.02 -2.67
N PRO A 141 8.16 -5.75 -1.71
CA PRO A 141 7.04 -5.25 -0.89
C PRO A 141 7.35 -3.96 -0.12
N ALA A 142 8.62 -3.73 0.22
CA ALA A 142 9.10 -2.53 0.89
C ALA A 142 9.21 -1.29 -0.03
N ALA A 143 9.14 -1.46 -1.36
CA ALA A 143 9.28 -0.38 -2.33
C ALA A 143 7.96 0.41 -2.50
N GLY A 144 7.46 1.01 -1.41
CA GLY A 144 6.20 1.75 -1.37
C GLY A 144 6.04 2.78 -2.49
N THR A 145 7.09 3.54 -2.80
CA THR A 145 7.09 4.54 -3.89
C THR A 145 6.89 3.93 -5.28
N LEU A 146 7.30 2.68 -5.50
CA LEU A 146 7.06 1.98 -6.77
C LEU A 146 5.62 1.50 -6.88
N PHE A 147 4.95 1.17 -5.78
CA PHE A 147 3.51 0.93 -5.80
C PHE A 147 2.72 2.23 -6.01
N LEU A 148 3.22 3.37 -5.54
CA LEU A 148 2.68 4.68 -5.93
C LEU A 148 2.84 4.91 -7.44
N GLN A 149 4.01 4.59 -8.02
CA GLN A 149 4.26 4.67 -9.45
C GLN A 149 3.26 3.82 -10.25
N GLU A 150 3.07 2.56 -9.89
CA GLU A 150 2.12 1.66 -10.58
C GLU A 150 0.68 2.16 -10.48
N ALA A 151 0.23 2.53 -9.28
CA ALA A 151 -1.17 2.91 -9.06
C ALA A 151 -1.49 4.26 -9.70
N PHE A 152 -0.67 5.29 -9.47
CA PHE A 152 -0.98 6.66 -9.84
C PHE A 152 -0.48 7.09 -11.23
N SER A 153 0.25 6.22 -11.94
CA SER A 153 0.44 6.37 -13.39
C SER A 153 -0.87 6.19 -14.18
N GLN A 154 -1.87 5.54 -13.59
CA GLN A 154 -3.17 5.33 -14.21
C GLN A 154 -4.09 6.53 -13.98
N VAL A 155 -4.57 7.15 -15.07
CA VAL A 155 -5.43 8.36 -15.02
C VAL A 155 -6.71 8.16 -14.19
N TRP A 156 -7.25 6.93 -14.14
CA TRP A 156 -8.47 6.63 -13.41
C TRP A 156 -8.26 6.58 -11.88
N THR A 157 -7.05 6.26 -11.40
CA THR A 157 -6.75 6.10 -9.96
C THR A 157 -7.08 7.37 -9.16
N PRO A 158 -6.54 8.57 -9.48
CA PRO A 158 -6.87 9.78 -8.72
C PRO A 158 -8.37 10.12 -8.77
N ILE A 159 -9.07 9.80 -9.86
CA ILE A 159 -10.52 10.03 -9.99
C ILE A 159 -11.29 9.18 -8.97
N VAL A 160 -11.02 7.87 -8.91
CA VAL A 160 -11.65 6.95 -7.95
C VAL A 160 -11.30 7.36 -6.52
N TYR A 161 -10.05 7.75 -6.27
CA TYR A 161 -9.59 8.16 -4.94
C TYR A 161 -10.29 9.43 -4.47
N ILE A 162 -10.41 10.45 -5.32
CA ILE A 162 -11.10 11.71 -4.98
C ILE A 162 -12.59 11.46 -4.69
N ILE A 163 -13.27 10.60 -5.46
CA ILE A 163 -14.66 10.20 -5.17
C ILE A 163 -14.75 9.54 -3.79
N GLY A 164 -13.84 8.60 -3.50
CA GLY A 164 -13.73 7.95 -2.19
C GLY A 164 -13.47 8.94 -1.05
N PHE A 165 -12.59 9.92 -1.26
CA PHE A 165 -12.26 10.96 -0.28
C PHE A 165 -13.42 11.92 -0.01
N VAL A 166 -14.20 12.28 -1.01
CA VAL A 166 -15.43 13.08 -0.82
C VAL A 166 -16.45 12.28 0.00
N ALA A 167 -16.64 11.00 -0.31
CA ALA A 167 -17.53 10.14 0.48
C ALA A 167 -17.03 10.00 1.94
N LEU A 168 -15.73 9.79 2.11
CA LEU A 168 -15.06 9.75 3.41
C LEU A 168 -15.22 11.05 4.18
N TRP A 169 -15.13 12.21 3.52
CA TRP A 169 -15.35 13.51 4.16
C TRP A 169 -16.73 13.59 4.80
N PHE A 170 -17.80 13.29 4.04
CA PHE A 170 -19.16 13.32 4.59
C PHE A 170 -19.36 12.29 5.71
N HIS A 171 -18.84 11.08 5.52
CA HIS A 171 -19.01 9.98 6.45
C HIS A 171 -18.25 10.23 7.76
N MET A 172 -16.95 10.55 7.67
CA MET A 172 -16.08 10.81 8.80
C MET A 172 -16.46 12.09 9.53
N ASN A 173 -16.87 13.15 8.81
CA ASN A 173 -17.32 14.39 9.45
C ASN A 173 -18.61 14.16 10.27
N HIS A 174 -19.54 13.33 9.81
CA HIS A 174 -20.69 12.97 10.63
C HIS A 174 -20.30 12.02 11.78
N GLY A 175 -19.49 11.00 11.47
CA GLY A 175 -19.05 9.98 12.42
C GLY A 175 -18.28 10.54 13.61
N PHE A 176 -17.40 11.51 13.37
CA PHE A 176 -16.53 12.07 14.39
C PHE A 176 -17.30 12.78 15.51
N TRP A 177 -18.25 13.67 15.21
CA TRP A 177 -18.99 14.32 16.29
C TRP A 177 -20.06 13.39 16.88
N SER A 178 -20.65 12.49 16.08
CA SER A 178 -21.73 11.60 16.52
C SER A 178 -21.26 10.46 17.43
N MET A 179 -19.99 10.05 17.36
CA MET A 179 -19.42 9.09 18.31
C MET A 179 -19.38 9.67 19.74
N PHE A 180 -19.05 10.96 19.90
CA PHE A 180 -19.09 11.65 21.19
C PHE A 180 -20.51 11.75 21.74
N GLN A 181 -21.49 11.99 20.87
CA GLN A 181 -22.89 11.92 21.28
C GLN A 181 -23.28 10.53 21.78
N SER A 182 -22.80 9.48 21.12
CA SER A 182 -23.13 8.10 21.47
C SER A 182 -22.56 7.65 22.83
N VAL A 183 -21.52 8.32 23.32
CA VAL A 183 -20.94 8.08 24.66
C VAL A 183 -21.41 9.08 25.72
N GLY A 184 -22.36 9.96 25.39
CA GLY A 184 -22.98 10.90 26.34
C GLY A 184 -22.27 12.25 26.48
N TRP A 185 -21.31 12.58 25.60
CA TRP A 185 -20.70 13.90 25.55
C TRP A 185 -21.50 14.82 24.62
N ASP A 186 -22.76 15.09 24.97
CA ASP A 186 -23.74 15.73 24.08
C ASP A 186 -24.47 16.97 24.61
N ASN A 187 -23.92 17.63 25.63
CA ASN A 187 -24.51 18.87 26.13
C ASN A 187 -24.48 20.02 25.10
N THR A 188 -25.33 21.02 25.35
CA THR A 188 -25.56 22.18 24.46
C THR A 188 -24.32 23.04 24.22
N THR A 189 -23.31 22.96 25.09
CA THR A 189 -22.03 23.66 24.94
C THR A 189 -21.07 22.90 24.04
N TRP A 190 -20.98 21.57 24.20
CA TRP A 190 -19.96 20.76 23.54
C TRP A 190 -20.36 20.26 22.15
N ILE A 191 -21.62 19.93 21.89
CA ILE A 191 -22.04 19.46 20.55
C ILE A 191 -21.69 20.48 19.44
N PRO A 192 -21.99 21.78 19.58
CA PRO A 192 -21.58 22.76 18.56
C PRO A 192 -20.07 22.81 18.34
N ARG A 193 -19.27 22.67 19.42
CA ARG A 193 -17.80 22.65 19.35
C ARG A 193 -17.28 21.40 18.66
N LEU A 194 -17.79 20.23 19.00
CA LEU A 194 -17.39 18.95 18.41
C LEU A 194 -17.74 18.90 16.92
N LYS A 195 -18.87 19.46 16.50
CA LYS A 195 -19.21 19.64 15.08
C LYS A 195 -18.22 20.56 14.35
N CYS A 196 -17.83 21.67 14.98
CA CYS A 196 -16.82 22.58 14.43
C CYS A 196 -15.44 21.91 14.31
N ILE A 197 -15.00 21.23 15.37
CA ILE A 197 -13.73 20.47 15.38
C ILE A 197 -13.75 19.41 14.30
N SER A 198 -14.84 18.64 14.21
CA SER A 198 -15.05 17.64 13.16
C SER A 198 -14.88 18.24 11.77
N ALA A 199 -15.55 19.36 11.50
CA ALA A 199 -15.52 20.00 10.20
C ALA A 199 -14.10 20.40 9.81
N TRP A 200 -13.35 21.04 10.73
CA TRP A 200 -11.96 21.42 10.47
C TRP A 200 -11.04 20.23 10.32
N TRP A 201 -11.04 19.33 11.30
CA TRP A 201 -10.16 18.17 11.34
C TRP A 201 -10.33 17.28 10.11
N VAL A 202 -11.57 16.89 9.81
CA VAL A 202 -11.88 16.00 8.69
C VAL A 202 -11.58 16.68 7.36
N SER A 203 -11.83 17.98 7.23
CA SER A 203 -11.46 18.72 6.02
C SER A 203 -9.95 18.76 5.82
N ILE A 204 -9.15 18.99 6.86
CA ILE A 204 -7.68 18.98 6.76
C ILE A 204 -7.17 17.61 6.33
N VAL A 205 -7.63 16.53 6.99
CA VAL A 205 -7.23 15.15 6.65
C VAL A 205 -7.59 14.82 5.19
N VAL A 206 -8.80 15.15 4.75
CA VAL A 206 -9.22 14.87 3.37
C VAL A 206 -8.49 15.72 2.35
N LEU A 207 -8.23 17.00 2.64
CA LEU A 207 -7.43 17.86 1.77
C LEU A 207 -5.99 17.34 1.62
N LEU A 208 -5.40 16.80 2.70
CA LEU A 208 -4.10 16.14 2.64
C LEU A 208 -4.14 14.89 1.74
N PHE A 209 -5.17 14.04 1.86
CA PHE A 209 -5.34 12.90 0.96
C PHE A 209 -5.51 13.31 -0.50
N VAL A 210 -6.27 14.38 -0.78
CA VAL A 210 -6.40 14.93 -2.13
C VAL A 210 -5.05 15.44 -2.64
N ALA A 211 -4.30 16.17 -1.82
CA ALA A 211 -2.95 16.62 -2.17
C ALA A 211 -2.01 15.44 -2.46
N GLN A 212 -2.06 14.38 -1.65
CA GLN A 212 -1.33 13.13 -1.89
C GLN A 212 -1.68 12.54 -3.26
N ALA A 213 -2.96 12.32 -3.56
CA ALA A 213 -3.38 11.76 -4.85
C ALA A 213 -2.90 12.60 -6.05
N ILE A 214 -2.96 13.93 -5.94
CA ILE A 214 -2.48 14.84 -6.99
C ILE A 214 -0.95 14.73 -7.15
N VAL A 215 -0.19 14.87 -6.06
CA VAL A 215 1.27 14.81 -6.10
C VAL A 215 1.76 13.46 -6.61
N PHE A 216 1.18 12.36 -6.14
CA PHE A 216 1.54 11.01 -6.56
C PHE A 216 1.25 10.81 -8.05
N SER A 217 0.12 11.32 -8.54
CA SER A 217 -0.21 11.27 -9.99
C SER A 217 0.79 12.06 -10.82
N VAL A 218 1.09 13.29 -10.43
CA VAL A 218 2.05 14.14 -11.17
C VAL A 218 3.43 13.47 -11.19
N ARG A 219 3.93 13.03 -10.04
CA ARG A 219 5.25 12.38 -9.93
C ARG A 219 5.31 11.06 -10.70
N ALA A 220 4.28 10.23 -10.60
CA ALA A 220 4.23 8.96 -11.33
C ALA A 220 4.23 9.17 -12.85
N ASN A 221 3.47 10.14 -13.35
CA ASN A 221 3.42 10.46 -14.78
C ASN A 221 4.71 11.14 -15.28
N GLN A 222 5.49 11.76 -14.39
CA GLN A 222 6.83 12.27 -14.69
C GLN A 222 7.92 11.19 -14.60
N GLY A 223 7.60 9.97 -14.18
CA GLY A 223 8.57 8.91 -13.93
C GLY A 223 9.46 9.16 -12.70
N TYR A 224 9.12 10.14 -11.85
CA TYR A 224 9.95 10.58 -10.73
C TYR A 224 10.38 9.42 -9.81
N TYR A 225 9.46 8.51 -9.48
CA TYR A 225 9.76 7.39 -8.59
C TYR A 225 10.68 6.33 -9.20
N LEU A 226 10.87 6.35 -10.52
CA LEU A 226 11.77 5.47 -11.26
C LEU A 226 13.14 6.11 -11.50
N THR A 227 13.21 7.44 -11.62
CA THR A 227 14.42 8.16 -12.06
C THR A 227 15.14 8.92 -10.94
N ASP A 228 14.50 9.16 -9.81
CA ASP A 228 15.12 9.88 -8.69
C ASP A 228 16.35 9.12 -8.15
N GLU A 229 17.47 9.81 -8.05
CA GLU A 229 18.77 9.22 -7.70
C GLU A 229 18.79 8.66 -6.28
N ALA A 230 18.19 9.38 -5.31
CA ALA A 230 18.14 8.91 -3.93
C ALA A 230 17.26 7.67 -3.78
N LEU A 231 16.14 7.61 -4.53
CA LEU A 231 15.30 6.42 -4.59
C LEU A 231 16.03 5.24 -5.25
N ARG A 232 16.77 5.46 -6.35
CA ARG A 232 17.57 4.40 -6.99
C ARG A 232 18.66 3.84 -6.07
N GLU A 233 19.38 4.72 -5.38
CA GLU A 233 20.37 4.32 -4.39
C GLU A 233 19.74 3.57 -3.20
N GLN A 234 18.48 3.82 -2.87
CA GLN A 234 17.76 3.01 -1.88
C GLN A 234 17.25 1.67 -2.45
N TYR A 235 16.74 1.66 -3.68
CA TYR A 235 16.19 0.44 -4.30
C TYR A 235 17.24 -0.64 -4.53
N LYS A 236 18.50 -0.28 -4.83
CA LYS A 236 19.57 -1.29 -4.98
C LYS A 236 19.72 -2.14 -3.72
N ASP A 237 19.54 -1.55 -2.53
CA ASP A 237 19.66 -2.26 -1.26
C ASP A 237 18.56 -3.31 -1.09
N MET A 238 17.40 -3.10 -1.73
CA MET A 238 16.29 -4.06 -1.76
C MET A 238 16.59 -5.29 -2.62
N ILE A 239 17.70 -5.31 -3.38
CA ILE A 239 18.18 -6.50 -4.09
C ILE A 239 18.79 -7.51 -3.13
N VAL A 240 19.44 -7.06 -2.06
CA VAL A 240 20.13 -7.93 -1.09
C VAL A 240 19.24 -9.09 -0.62
N PRO A 241 18.02 -8.86 -0.08
CA PRO A 241 17.15 -9.94 0.36
C PRO A 241 16.64 -10.84 -0.78
N MET A 242 16.70 -10.39 -2.05
CA MET A 242 16.32 -11.23 -3.20
C MET A 242 17.34 -12.33 -3.50
N ILE A 243 18.61 -12.13 -3.13
CA ILE A 243 19.71 -13.03 -3.45
C ILE A 243 20.30 -13.71 -2.22
N GLU A 244 20.13 -13.12 -1.03
CA GLU A 244 20.85 -13.53 0.19
C GLU A 244 20.66 -15.01 0.53
N LYS A 245 19.42 -15.51 0.40
CA LYS A 245 19.09 -16.90 0.72
C LYS A 245 19.82 -17.91 -0.19
N ASP A 246 19.99 -17.60 -1.47
CA ASP A 246 20.46 -18.56 -2.48
C ASP A 246 21.99 -18.52 -2.69
N PHE A 247 22.64 -17.42 -2.28
CA PHE A 247 24.08 -17.23 -2.41
C PHE A 247 24.89 -17.69 -1.18
N GLY A 248 24.24 -17.97 -0.05
CA GLY A 248 24.92 -18.55 1.12
C GLY A 248 26.05 -17.64 1.64
N PRO A 249 27.27 -18.15 1.94
CA PRO A 249 28.37 -17.33 2.44
C PRO A 249 28.79 -16.18 1.52
N ASP A 250 28.57 -16.32 0.20
CA ASP A 250 28.91 -15.27 -0.77
C ASP A 250 27.90 -14.10 -0.71
N ALA A 251 26.73 -14.32 -0.10
CA ALA A 251 25.69 -13.29 0.04
C ALA A 251 26.16 -12.08 0.85
N ASP A 252 26.97 -12.27 1.89
CA ASP A 252 27.46 -11.17 2.72
C ASP A 252 28.38 -10.23 1.92
N GLN A 253 29.28 -10.81 1.14
CA GLN A 253 30.19 -10.05 0.28
C GLN A 253 29.41 -9.30 -0.80
N MET A 254 28.45 -9.97 -1.44
CA MET A 254 27.60 -9.36 -2.46
C MET A 254 26.72 -8.26 -1.88
N GLY A 255 26.12 -8.50 -0.71
CA GLY A 255 25.29 -7.53 0.00
C GLY A 255 26.06 -6.29 0.38
N ASN A 256 27.29 -6.44 0.86
CA ASN A 256 28.19 -5.30 1.12
C ASN A 256 28.55 -4.56 -0.17
N ALA A 257 28.88 -5.28 -1.25
CA ALA A 257 29.17 -4.66 -2.54
C ALA A 257 27.98 -3.85 -3.08
N ILE A 258 26.76 -4.38 -3.01
CA ILE A 258 25.52 -3.70 -3.40
C ILE A 258 25.35 -2.38 -2.65
N LYS A 259 25.53 -2.40 -1.32
CA LYS A 259 25.35 -1.22 -0.47
C LYS A 259 26.37 -0.12 -0.78
N THR A 260 27.62 -0.49 -1.07
CA THR A 260 28.71 0.47 -1.25
C THR A 260 28.89 0.97 -2.68
N MET A 261 28.55 0.17 -3.69
CA MET A 261 28.73 0.54 -5.10
C MET A 261 27.59 1.44 -5.58
N PRO A 262 27.84 2.42 -6.48
CA PRO A 262 26.78 3.20 -7.11
C PRO A 262 25.74 2.32 -7.82
N TYR A 263 24.48 2.75 -7.84
CA TYR A 263 23.35 2.03 -8.46
C TYR A 263 23.69 1.49 -9.86
N VAL A 264 24.29 2.33 -10.72
CA VAL A 264 24.62 1.96 -12.11
C VAL A 264 25.59 0.77 -12.17
N GLN A 265 26.58 0.73 -11.27
CA GLN A 265 27.53 -0.38 -11.21
C GLN A 265 26.87 -1.65 -10.69
N VAL A 266 25.96 -1.54 -9.71
CA VAL A 266 25.17 -2.67 -9.22
C VAL A 266 24.29 -3.22 -10.35
N SER A 267 23.58 -2.36 -11.09
CA SER A 267 22.73 -2.78 -12.21
C SER A 267 23.52 -3.55 -13.28
N GLN A 268 24.65 -2.99 -13.73
CA GLN A 268 25.52 -3.63 -14.72
C GLN A 268 26.11 -4.94 -14.19
N GLY A 269 26.58 -4.97 -12.94
CA GLY A 269 27.16 -6.15 -12.31
C GLY A 269 26.15 -7.30 -12.17
N MET A 270 24.92 -7.02 -11.75
CA MET A 270 23.85 -8.02 -11.63
C MET A 270 23.50 -8.63 -12.99
N ARG A 271 23.44 -7.81 -14.05
CA ARG A 271 23.19 -8.27 -15.42
C ARG A 271 24.31 -9.15 -15.94
N GLN A 272 25.58 -8.75 -15.73
CA GLN A 272 26.74 -9.54 -16.12
C GLN A 272 26.75 -10.91 -15.45
N MET A 273 26.54 -10.93 -14.13
CA MET A 273 26.51 -12.16 -13.35
C MET A 273 25.35 -13.07 -13.75
N SER A 274 24.16 -12.51 -13.98
CA SER A 274 23.00 -13.25 -14.49
C SER A 274 23.29 -13.90 -15.84
N ASN A 275 23.88 -13.14 -16.79
CA ASN A 275 24.24 -13.65 -18.11
C ASN A 275 25.31 -14.75 -18.04
N GLN A 276 26.32 -14.58 -17.19
CA GLN A 276 27.36 -15.57 -16.96
C GLN A 276 26.78 -16.87 -16.40
N LEU A 277 25.95 -16.78 -15.38
CA LEU A 277 25.34 -17.94 -14.74
C LEU A 277 24.38 -18.68 -15.69
N ASN A 278 23.56 -17.94 -16.44
CA ASN A 278 22.69 -18.52 -17.46
C ASN A 278 23.50 -19.24 -18.56
N SER A 279 24.65 -18.69 -18.96
CA SER A 279 25.54 -19.32 -19.94
C SER A 279 26.15 -20.62 -19.39
N GLN A 280 26.54 -20.65 -18.11
CA GLN A 280 27.01 -21.88 -17.45
C GLN A 280 25.90 -22.93 -17.37
N MET A 281 24.68 -22.53 -16.98
CA MET A 281 23.50 -23.40 -16.97
C MET A 281 23.20 -24.00 -18.34
N GLU A 282 23.36 -23.23 -19.41
CA GLU A 282 23.14 -23.71 -20.78
C GLU A 282 24.19 -24.75 -21.18
N GLN A 283 25.46 -24.55 -20.81
CA GLN A 283 26.52 -25.54 -21.04
C GLN A 283 26.24 -26.86 -20.30
N MET A 284 25.71 -26.80 -19.07
CA MET A 284 25.37 -27.98 -18.28
C MET A 284 24.23 -28.82 -18.86
N LYS A 285 23.49 -28.32 -19.85
CA LYS A 285 22.51 -29.13 -20.60
C LYS A 285 23.16 -30.13 -21.56
N ASN A 286 24.46 -30.03 -21.82
CA ASN A 286 25.18 -30.98 -22.66
C ASN A 286 25.10 -32.41 -22.05
N PRO A 287 24.67 -33.44 -22.81
CA PRO A 287 24.54 -34.81 -22.32
C PRO A 287 25.81 -35.39 -21.66
N GLN A 288 26.99 -35.02 -22.15
CA GLN A 288 28.26 -35.47 -21.57
C GLN A 288 28.49 -34.86 -20.18
N ILE A 289 28.17 -33.57 -20.02
CA ILE A 289 28.30 -32.87 -18.75
C ILE A 289 27.27 -33.39 -17.74
N GLN A 290 26.04 -33.68 -18.18
CA GLN A 290 25.04 -34.30 -17.31
C GLN A 290 25.46 -35.68 -16.80
N GLN A 291 26.13 -36.49 -17.62
CA GLN A 291 26.67 -37.78 -17.18
C GLN A 291 27.76 -37.60 -16.12
N MET A 292 28.65 -36.60 -16.29
CA MET A 292 29.67 -36.27 -15.29
C MET A 292 29.06 -35.76 -13.99
N ILE A 293 28.02 -34.93 -14.05
CA ILE A 293 27.28 -34.43 -12.89
C ILE A 293 26.66 -35.61 -12.11
N LYS A 294 25.99 -36.53 -12.79
CA LYS A 294 25.39 -37.72 -12.17
C LYS A 294 26.41 -38.68 -11.54
N ALA A 295 27.65 -38.66 -12.02
CA ALA A 295 28.74 -39.46 -11.47
C ALA A 295 29.34 -38.85 -10.19
N GLN A 296 29.06 -37.57 -9.89
CA GLN A 296 29.50 -36.93 -8.66
C GLN A 296 28.50 -37.13 -7.52
N PRO A 297 28.96 -37.38 -6.28
CA PRO A 297 28.08 -37.62 -5.12
C PRO A 297 27.07 -36.50 -4.84
N ASP A 298 27.42 -35.24 -5.14
CA ASP A 298 26.60 -34.05 -4.90
C ASP A 298 26.27 -33.26 -6.18
N GLY A 299 26.50 -33.84 -7.36
CA GLY A 299 26.39 -33.10 -8.62
C GLY A 299 24.99 -32.55 -8.88
N GLU A 300 23.94 -33.34 -8.63
CA GLU A 300 22.55 -32.89 -8.83
C GLU A 300 22.18 -31.73 -7.90
N LYS A 301 22.64 -31.78 -6.64
CA LYS A 301 22.43 -30.70 -5.66
C LYS A 301 23.16 -29.42 -6.07
N GLN A 302 24.37 -29.51 -6.59
CA GLN A 302 25.12 -28.35 -7.08
C GLN A 302 24.42 -27.68 -8.29
N VAL A 303 23.81 -28.46 -9.18
CA VAL A 303 23.01 -27.92 -10.29
C VAL A 303 21.74 -27.24 -9.77
N GLU A 304 21.07 -27.82 -8.78
CA GLU A 304 19.90 -27.20 -8.15
C GLU A 304 20.24 -25.88 -7.46
N GLU A 305 21.31 -25.83 -6.67
CA GLU A 305 21.82 -24.60 -6.05
C GLU A 305 22.18 -23.54 -7.11
N MET A 306 22.81 -23.95 -8.21
CA MET A 306 23.13 -23.05 -9.32
C MET A 306 21.87 -22.52 -10.02
N ALA A 307 20.86 -23.36 -10.20
CA ALA A 307 19.57 -22.97 -10.76
C ALA A 307 18.83 -21.98 -9.86
N ASN A 308 18.85 -22.19 -8.54
CA ASN A 308 18.26 -21.28 -7.56
C ASN A 308 18.95 -19.91 -7.59
N ARG A 309 20.29 -19.87 -7.62
CA ARG A 309 21.06 -18.63 -7.80
C ARG A 309 20.73 -17.92 -9.10
N ALA A 310 20.58 -18.65 -10.21
CA ALA A 310 20.19 -18.08 -11.49
C ALA A 310 18.80 -17.47 -11.43
N ALA A 311 17.84 -18.14 -10.81
CA ALA A 311 16.49 -17.60 -10.60
C ALA A 311 16.48 -16.34 -9.73
N ALA A 312 17.28 -16.32 -8.65
CA ALA A 312 17.42 -15.17 -7.77
C ALA A 312 18.00 -13.95 -8.51
N LEU A 313 19.07 -14.14 -9.29
CA LEU A 313 19.64 -13.08 -10.13
C LEU A 313 18.68 -12.61 -11.21
N GLN A 314 17.94 -13.52 -11.84
CA GLN A 314 16.91 -13.13 -12.82
C GLN A 314 15.81 -12.29 -12.17
N LYS A 315 15.43 -12.56 -10.93
CA LYS A 315 14.48 -11.73 -10.19
C LYS A 315 15.05 -10.32 -9.93
N ALA A 316 16.30 -10.23 -9.48
CA ALA A 316 16.98 -8.95 -9.30
C ALA A 316 17.11 -8.16 -10.62
N VAL A 317 17.46 -8.83 -11.73
CA VAL A 317 17.54 -8.20 -13.05
C VAL A 317 16.17 -7.72 -13.54
N LYS A 318 15.10 -8.50 -13.34
CA LYS A 318 13.72 -8.06 -13.67
C LYS A 318 13.31 -6.82 -12.88
N PHE A 319 13.75 -6.71 -11.62
CA PHE A 319 13.51 -5.52 -10.82
C PHE A 319 14.25 -4.30 -11.41
N LEU A 320 15.53 -4.47 -11.76
CA LEU A 320 16.33 -3.43 -12.42
C LEU A 320 15.73 -3.03 -13.78
N ASP A 321 15.26 -3.98 -14.57
CA ASP A 321 14.55 -3.73 -15.84
C ASP A 321 13.30 -2.88 -15.62
N TYR A 322 12.54 -3.14 -14.56
CA TYR A 322 11.38 -2.33 -14.21
C TYR A 322 11.77 -0.89 -13.82
N LEU A 323 12.87 -0.72 -13.07
CA LEU A 323 13.38 0.62 -12.69
C LEU A 323 13.87 1.42 -13.89
N GLU A 324 14.47 0.75 -14.86
CA GLU A 324 15.16 1.34 -16.02
C GLU A 324 14.30 1.33 -17.29
N GLN A 325 13.03 0.88 -17.22
CA GLN A 325 12.15 0.70 -18.39
C GLN A 325 11.93 1.98 -19.22
N ASN A 326 12.16 3.15 -18.63
CA ASN A 326 12.02 4.46 -19.27
C ASN A 326 13.36 5.19 -19.43
N ASP A 327 14.48 4.55 -19.12
CA ASP A 327 15.79 5.17 -19.27
C ASP A 327 16.12 5.36 -20.76
N PRO A 328 16.75 6.47 -21.14
CA PRO A 328 17.26 6.60 -22.49
C PRO A 328 18.24 5.44 -22.75
N ALA A 329 18.08 4.80 -23.91
CA ALA A 329 18.95 3.71 -24.31
C ALA A 329 20.43 4.12 -24.11
N PRO A 330 21.29 3.24 -23.55
CA PRO A 330 22.66 3.59 -23.27
C PRO A 330 23.31 4.14 -24.54
N ALA A 331 23.89 5.33 -24.45
CA ALA A 331 24.61 5.95 -25.55
C ALA A 331 25.64 4.94 -26.07
N GLN A 332 25.53 4.55 -27.34
CA GLN A 332 26.50 3.64 -27.93
C GLN A 332 27.91 4.24 -27.78
N PRO A 333 28.88 3.51 -27.21
CA PRO A 333 30.24 4.02 -27.08
C PRO A 333 30.81 4.24 -28.49
N GLY A 334 30.93 5.50 -28.90
CA GLY A 334 31.54 5.86 -30.19
C GLY A 334 30.89 7.00 -30.97
N MET A 335 29.70 7.49 -30.60
CA MET A 335 29.17 8.71 -31.22
C MET A 335 29.71 9.94 -30.48
N MET A 336 30.83 10.46 -30.96
CA MET A 336 31.20 11.85 -30.69
C MET A 336 30.00 12.73 -31.06
N ASN A 337 29.63 13.59 -30.14
CA ASN A 337 28.69 14.68 -30.38
C ASN A 337 29.17 15.47 -31.62
N PRO A 338 28.40 15.52 -32.73
CA PRO A 338 28.80 16.32 -33.89
C PRO A 338 28.71 17.82 -33.61
N ASN A 339 28.15 18.23 -32.47
CA ASN A 339 27.99 19.63 -32.10
C ASN A 339 28.62 19.89 -30.73
N LEU A 340 29.86 20.40 -30.77
CA LEU A 340 30.22 21.55 -29.94
C LEU A 340 29.07 22.57 -29.84
#